data_AF-A0A7S2AE70-F1
#
_entry.id   AF-A0A7S2AE70-F1
#
_cell.length_a   1.000
_cell.length_b   1.000
_cell.length_c   1.000
_cell.angle_alpha   90.00
_cell.angle_beta   90.00
_cell.angle_gamma   90.00
#
_symmetry.space_group_name_H-M   'P 1'
#
loop_
_entity.id
_entity.type
_entity.pdbx_description
1 polymer ?
#
loop_
_entity_poly.entity_id
_entity_poly.type
_entity_poly.pdbx_seq_one_letter_code
_entity_poly.pdbx_strand_id
1 'polypeptide(L)'
;GGQRHRLMPIICIMSFFMSSVIDNLTATIVALKILRHVAADDDDWRRLCGGVVVIAANAGGAWSPIGDVTTTMLWIQNKITVPNTVTSLFVPSLMAGVAPLGGLWW
;
A
#
# COMPACT_ATOMS: atom_id res chain seq x y z
N GLY A 1 -20.94 -10.77 -6.76
CA GLY A 1 -20.89 -10.16 -5.41
C GLY A 1 -19.71 -10.66 -4.58
N GLY A 2 -19.79 -11.88 -4.03
CA GLY A 2 -18.92 -12.30 -2.90
C GLY A 2 -17.41 -12.46 -3.13
N GLN A 3 -16.94 -12.75 -4.35
CA GLN A 3 -15.49 -12.91 -4.60
C GLN A 3 -14.74 -11.57 -4.56
N ARG A 4 -15.37 -10.47 -5.00
CA ARG A 4 -14.78 -9.12 -5.02
C ARG A 4 -14.45 -8.62 -3.61
N HIS A 5 -15.33 -8.89 -2.65
CA HIS A 5 -15.16 -8.54 -1.23
C HIS A 5 -13.99 -9.28 -0.56
N ARG A 6 -13.68 -10.50 -1.00
CA ARG A 6 -12.56 -11.28 -0.43
C ARG A 6 -11.22 -10.91 -1.04
N LEU A 7 -11.18 -10.60 -2.33
CA LEU A 7 -9.92 -10.35 -3.05
C LEU A 7 -9.32 -8.98 -2.69
N MET A 8 -10.14 -7.95 -2.54
CA MET A 8 -9.65 -6.58 -2.38
C MET A 8 -8.84 -6.36 -1.09
N PRO A 9 -9.29 -6.81 0.11
CA PRO A 9 -8.49 -6.69 1.33
C PRO A 9 -7.17 -7.44 1.22
N ILE A 10 -7.16 -8.61 0.58
CA ILE A 10 -5.95 -9.43 0.38
C ILE A 10 -4.93 -8.66 -0.48
N ILE A 11 -5.37 -8.09 -1.61
CA ILE A 11 -4.51 -7.30 -2.50
C ILE A 11 -3.98 -6.05 -1.79
N CYS A 12 -4.79 -5.39 -0.97
CA CYS A 12 -4.36 -4.20 -0.21
C CYS A 12 -3.32 -4.54 0.84
N ILE A 13 -3.56 -5.58 1.63
CA ILE A 13 -2.62 -6.05 2.65
C ILE A 13 -1.31 -6.49 1.98
N MET A 14 -1.37 -7.26 0.90
CA MET A 14 -0.17 -7.63 0.14
C MET A 14 0.57 -6.39 -0.38
N SER A 15 -0.13 -5.42 -0.98
CA SER A 15 0.50 -4.21 -1.53
C SER A 15 1.17 -3.36 -0.45
N PHE A 16 0.54 -3.26 0.73
CA PHE A 16 1.07 -2.57 1.89
C PHE A 16 2.39 -3.18 2.37
N PHE A 17 2.44 -4.50 2.56
CA PHE A 17 3.66 -5.16 3.01
C PHE A 17 4.73 -5.22 1.92
N MET A 18 4.36 -5.44 0.66
CA MET A 18 5.31 -5.49 -0.46
C MET A 18 6.01 -4.13 -0.66
N SER A 19 5.27 -3.03 -0.49
CA SER A 19 5.81 -1.66 -0.60
C SER A 19 6.75 -1.27 0.55
N SER A 20 6.63 -1.90 1.72
CA SER A 20 7.57 -1.67 2.83
C SER A 20 9.00 -2.14 2.53
N VAL A 21 9.16 -3.00 1.51
CA VAL A 21 10.42 -3.60 1.08
C VAL A 21 10.86 -3.06 -0.29
N ILE A 22 9.90 -2.84 -1.19
CA ILE A 22 10.14 -2.39 -2.57
C ILE A 22 9.62 -0.97 -2.69
N ASP A 23 10.46 -0.05 -3.18
CA ASP A 23 10.11 1.35 -3.45
C ASP A 23 8.66 1.52 -3.94
N ASN A 24 7.94 2.43 -3.29
CA ASN A 24 6.49 2.62 -3.39
C ASN A 24 5.95 2.69 -4.84
N LEU A 25 6.66 3.38 -5.73
CA LEU A 25 6.25 3.49 -7.14
C LEU A 25 6.37 2.14 -7.87
N THR A 26 7.44 1.39 -7.59
CA THR A 26 7.66 0.06 -8.17
C THR A 26 6.63 -0.94 -7.65
N ALA A 27 6.36 -0.95 -6.35
CA ALA A 27 5.34 -1.80 -5.75
C ALA A 27 3.95 -1.50 -6.33
N THR A 28 3.62 -0.21 -6.51
CA THR A 28 2.37 0.24 -7.13
C THR A 28 2.24 -0.27 -8.58
N ILE A 29 3.28 -0.14 -9.41
CA ILE A 29 3.24 -0.60 -10.81
C ILE A 29 3.02 -2.12 -10.87
N VAL A 30 3.71 -2.90 -10.03
CA VAL A 30 3.56 -4.36 -9.99
C VAL A 30 2.14 -4.73 -9.57
N ALA A 31 1.61 -4.12 -8.51
CA ALA A 31 0.26 -4.38 -8.03
C ALA A 31 -0.82 -4.00 -9.06
N LEU A 32 -0.66 -2.87 -9.77
CA LEU A 32 -1.55 -2.48 -10.86
C LEU A 32 -1.48 -3.45 -12.05
N LYS A 33 -0.30 -3.98 -12.40
CA LYS A 33 -0.17 -5.01 -13.44
C LYS A 33 -0.93 -6.29 -13.08
N ILE A 34 -0.79 -6.76 -11.84
CA ILE A 34 -1.52 -7.95 -11.33
C ILE A 34 -3.03 -7.67 -11.36
N LEU A 35 -3.45 -6.49 -10.89
CA LEU A 35 -4.85 -6.08 -10.87
C LEU A 35 -5.48 -6.09 -12.27
N ARG A 36 -4.77 -5.62 -13.30
CA ARG A 36 -5.26 -5.66 -14.69
C ARG A 36 -5.51 -7.07 -15.20
N HIS A 37 -4.77 -8.07 -14.70
CA HIS A 37 -4.97 -9.47 -15.06
C HIS A 37 -6.14 -10.10 -14.28
N VAL A 38 -6.30 -9.75 -13.00
CA VAL A 38 -7.34 -10.32 -12.11
C VAL A 38 -8.72 -9.68 -12.33
N ALA A 39 -8.79 -8.41 -12.72
CA ALA A 39 -10.03 -7.65 -12.92
C ALA A 39 -10.16 -7.15 -14.38
N ALA A 40 -10.06 -8.07 -15.35
CA ALA A 40 -10.12 -7.73 -16.77
C ALA A 40 -11.51 -7.29 -17.25
N ASP A 41 -12.57 -7.85 -16.66
CA ASP A 41 -13.95 -7.74 -17.17
C ASP A 41 -14.75 -6.54 -16.64
N ASP A 42 -14.22 -5.79 -15.66
CA ASP A 42 -14.94 -4.69 -15.01
C ASP A 42 -14.03 -3.48 -14.80
N ASP A 43 -14.16 -2.53 -15.74
CA ASP A 43 -13.28 -1.38 -15.88
C ASP A 43 -13.41 -0.38 -14.73
N ASP A 44 -14.62 -0.19 -14.20
CA ASP A 44 -14.91 0.71 -13.09
C ASP A 44 -14.49 0.11 -11.75
N TRP A 45 -14.75 -1.19 -11.55
CA TRP A 45 -14.24 -1.92 -10.40
C TRP A 45 -12.71 -1.93 -10.37
N ARG A 46 -12.07 -2.08 -11.54
CA ARG A 46 -10.62 -2.03 -11.66
C ARG A 46 -10.06 -0.65 -11.30
N ARG A 47 -10.71 0.44 -11.70
CA ARG A 47 -10.29 1.81 -11.34
C ARG A 47 -10.34 2.03 -9.82
N LEU A 48 -11.42 1.59 -9.18
CA LEU A 48 -11.57 1.64 -7.72
C LEU A 48 -10.50 0.80 -7.02
N CYS A 49 -10.32 -0.45 -7.44
CA CYS A 49 -9.25 -1.32 -6.94
C CYS A 49 -7.87 -0.68 -7.08
N GLY A 50 -7.60 -0.06 -8.24
CA GLY A 50 -6.33 0.59 -8.53
C GLY A 50 -6.05 1.74 -7.58
N GLY A 51 -7.04 2.59 -7.31
CA GLY A 51 -6.90 3.69 -6.35
C GLY A 51 -6.57 3.21 -4.95
N VAL A 52 -7.26 2.19 -4.46
CA VAL A 52 -6.99 1.63 -3.12
C VAL A 52 -5.61 0.97 -3.04
N VAL A 53 -5.20 0.26 -4.09
CA VAL A 53 -3.86 -0.34 -4.18
C VAL A 53 -2.77 0.73 -4.09
N VAL A 54 -2.94 1.85 -4.79
CA VAL A 54 -2.01 2.99 -4.74
C VAL A 54 -1.92 3.55 -3.32
N ILE A 55 -3.05 3.71 -2.63
CA ILE A 55 -3.08 4.20 -1.24
C ILE A 55 -2.39 3.21 -0.30
N ALA A 56 -2.69 1.91 -0.43
CA ALA A 56 -2.11 0.87 0.40
C ALA A 56 -0.59 0.73 0.19
N ALA A 57 -0.12 0.76 -1.06
CA ALA A 57 1.31 0.73 -1.37
C ALA A 57 2.02 1.97 -0.80
N ASN A 58 1.45 3.17 -0.98
CA ASN A 58 2.06 4.39 -0.45
C ASN A 58 2.14 4.41 1.08
N ALA A 59 1.04 4.03 1.75
CA ALA A 59 1.04 3.87 3.20
C ALA A 59 2.04 2.82 3.68
N GLY A 60 2.20 1.73 2.93
CA GLY A 60 3.15 0.65 3.19
C GLY A 60 4.62 1.04 3.09
N GLY A 61 4.98 1.93 2.17
CA GLY A 61 6.36 2.42 2.04
C GLY A 61 6.77 3.35 3.19
N ALA A 62 5.82 4.17 3.67
CA ALA A 62 6.09 5.24 4.63
C ALA A 62 6.50 4.77 6.04
N TRP A 63 6.10 3.57 6.48
CA TRP A 63 6.44 3.08 7.82
C TRP A 63 7.79 2.36 7.90
N SER A 64 8.40 2.08 6.74
CA SER A 64 9.71 1.44 6.62
C SER A 64 10.77 2.46 6.24
N PRO A 65 11.97 2.44 6.84
CA PRO A 65 13.08 3.30 6.46
C PRO A 65 13.65 3.00 5.06
N ILE A 66 13.25 1.90 4.43
CA ILE A 66 13.69 1.48 3.08
C ILE A 66 12.57 1.69 2.04
N GLY A 67 11.31 1.67 2.46
CA GLY A 67 10.16 1.62 1.56
C GLY A 67 9.84 2.93 0.84
N ASP A 68 10.32 4.07 1.35
CA ASP A 68 10.14 5.39 0.74
C ASP A 68 11.48 6.15 0.64
N VAL A 69 11.63 6.94 -0.41
CA VAL A 69 12.84 7.74 -0.65
C VAL A 69 13.05 8.76 0.47
N THR A 70 11.98 9.32 1.03
CA THR A 70 12.07 10.32 2.11
C THR A 70 12.57 9.67 3.41
N THR A 71 12.07 8.49 3.75
CA THR A 71 12.49 7.76 4.96
C THR A 71 13.92 7.25 4.80
N THR A 72 14.29 6.77 3.61
CA THR A 72 15.67 6.39 3.27
C THR A 72 16.61 7.58 3.37
N MET A 73 16.21 8.75 2.83
CA MET A 73 16.99 9.99 2.88
C MET A 73 17.25 10.43 4.33
N LEU A 74 16.22 10.47 5.16
CA LEU A 74 16.35 10.84 6.58
C LEU A 74 17.18 9.82 7.36
N TRP A 75 17.10 8.54 7.00
CA TRP A 75 17.88 7.48 7.62
C TRP A 75 19.38 7.60 7.29
N ILE A 76 19.72 7.81 6.02
CA ILE A 76 21.11 8.05 5.57
C ILE A 76 21.69 9.32 6.21
N GLN A 77 20.86 10.35 6.42
CA GLN A 77 21.25 11.59 7.10
C GLN A 77 21.32 11.47 8.64
N ASN A 78 21.16 10.26 9.21
CA ASN A 78 21.10 10.02 10.65
C ASN A 78 20.05 10.88 11.39
N LYS A 79 18.96 11.26 10.72
CA LYS A 79 17.85 12.05 11.30
C LYS A 79 16.78 11.18 11.93
N ILE A 80 16.68 9.91 11.53
CA ILE A 80 15.74 8.93 12.08
C ILE A 80 16.44 7.61 12.38
N THR A 81 15.90 6.83 13.32
CA THR A 81 16.37 5.48 13.64
C THR A 81 15.32 4.44 13.24
N VAL A 82 15.77 3.28 12.76
CA VAL A 82 14.91 2.17 12.34
C VAL A 82 13.82 1.83 13.39
N PRO A 83 14.15 1.58 14.67
CA PRO A 83 13.13 1.22 15.65
C PRO A 83 12.11 2.34 15.88
N ASN A 84 12.54 3.61 15.95
CA ASN A 84 11.64 4.73 16.19
C ASN A 84 10.70 5.00 15.01
N THR A 85 11.21 4.89 13.78
CA THR A 85 10.43 5.04 12.55
C THR A 85 9.32 3.99 12.49
N VAL A 86 9.66 2.72 12.69
CA VAL A 86 8.70 1.62 12.61
C VAL A 86 7.63 1.76 13.71
N THR A 87 8.02 2.01 14.97
CA THR A 87 7.04 2.11 16.07
C THR A 87 6.13 3.33 15.95
N SER A 88 6.63 4.44 15.38
CA SER A 88 5.86 5.69 15.26
C SER A 88 4.97 5.74 14.03
N LEU A 89 5.37 5.08 12.93
CA LEU A 89 4.69 5.19 11.63
C LEU A 89 3.87 3.94 11.26
N PHE A 90 4.14 2.76 11.83
CA PHE A 90 3.42 1.55 11.47
C PHE A 90 1.91 1.66 11.68
N VAL A 91 1.47 2.12 12.86
CA VAL A 91 0.04 2.25 13.18
C VAL A 91 -0.65 3.32 12.32
N PRO A 92 -0.11 4.55 12.18
CA PRO A 92 -0.67 5.55 11.25
C PRO A 92 -0.75 5.05 9.80
N SER A 93 0.31 4.41 9.30
CA SER A 93 0.33 3.85 7.95
C SER A 93 -0.71 2.75 7.76
N LEU A 94 -0.85 1.84 8.73
CA LEU A 94 -1.85 0.79 8.66
C LEU A 94 -3.28 1.37 8.61
N MET A 95 -3.56 2.37 9.44
CA MET A 95 -4.86 3.07 9.43
C MET A 95 -5.13 3.73 8.07
N ALA A 96 -4.14 4.43 7.51
CA ALA A 96 -4.25 5.07 6.20
C ALA A 96 -4.45 4.06 5.05
N GLY A 97 -3.79 2.91 5.10
CA GLY A 97 -3.93 1.86 4.09
C GLY A 97 -5.28 1.13 4.13
N VAL A 98 -5.89 1.00 5.32
CA VAL A 98 -7.17 0.30 5.52
C VAL A 98 -8.38 1.24 5.41
N ALA A 99 -8.21 2.54 5.65
CA ALA A 99 -9.30 3.52 5.58
C ALA A 99 -10.14 3.48 4.28
N PRO A 100 -9.54 3.34 3.07
CA PRO A 100 -10.33 3.28 1.83
C PRO A 100 -11.18 2.01 1.74
N LEU A 101 -10.76 0.90 2.36
CA LEU A 101 -11.59 -0.29 2.45
C LEU A 101 -12.85 0.03 3.26
N GLY A 102 -12.70 0.64 4.43
CA GLY A 102 -13.84 1.03 5.28
C GLY A 102 -14.84 1.95 4.57
N GLY A 103 -14.36 2.94 3.81
CA GLY A 103 -15.21 3.86 3.06
C GLY A 103 -15.86 3.31 1.78
N LEU A 104 -15.27 2.28 1.17
CA LEU A 104 -15.83 1.60 -0.01
C LEU A 104 -16.95 0.59 0.34
N TRP A 105 -17.05 0.18 1.60
CA TRP A 105 -18.00 -0.83 2.08
C TRP A 105 -19.19 -0.25 2.85
N TRP A 106 -19.31 1.08 2.91
CA TRP A 106 -20.43 1.82 3.49
C TRP A 106 -21.19 2.55 2.39
#